data_AF-A0AAD7T9M1-F1
#
_entry.id   AF-A0AAD7T9M1-F1
#
_cell.length_a   1.000
_cell.length_b   1.000
_cell.length_c   1.000
_cell.angle_alpha   90.00
_cell.angle_beta   90.00
_cell.angle_gamma   90.00
#
_symmetry.space_group_name_H-M   'P 1'
#
loop_
_entity.id
_entity.type
_entity.pdbx_description
1 polymer ?
#
loop_
_entity_poly.entity_id
_entity_poly.type
_entity_poly.pdbx_seq_one_letter_code
_entity_poly.pdbx_strand_id
1 'polypeptide(L)'
;MERVQRVQAAQGERQYGEAWRVINEMTGRKRTKEGQVEGHSPEERVVTWFNHFRRLLGTTAEGDEEEIPSFLQNLNIDDGPFTTSEFARAKTMLREGKSAGPDGIPQRS
;
A
#
# COMPACT_ATOMS: atom_id res chain seq x y z
N MET A 1 -10.74 27.88 -12.33
CA MET A 1 -11.91 28.64 -12.83
C MET A 1 -12.29 28.24 -14.26
N GLU A 2 -11.34 28.15 -15.19
CA GLU A 2 -11.56 27.82 -16.61
C GLU A 2 -12.32 26.49 -16.87
N ARG A 3 -11.99 25.42 -16.14
CA ARG A 3 -12.60 24.09 -16.35
C ARG A 3 -14.08 24.02 -15.94
N VAL A 4 -14.48 24.80 -14.92
CA VAL A 4 -15.88 24.85 -14.45
C VAL A 4 -16.76 25.58 -15.45
N GLN A 5 -16.24 26.65 -16.06
CA GLN A 5 -16.93 27.39 -17.13
C GLN A 5 -17.12 26.52 -18.38
N ARG A 6 -16.12 25.69 -18.73
CA ARG A 6 -16.24 24.73 -19.84
C ARG A 6 -17.32 23.66 -19.61
N VAL A 7 -17.48 23.16 -18.38
CA VAL A 7 -18.56 22.23 -18.03
C VAL A 7 -19.93 22.90 -18.18
N GLN A 8 -20.06 24.13 -17.70
CA GLN A 8 -21.32 24.89 -17.80
C GLN A 8 -21.70 25.22 -19.24
N ALA A 9 -20.73 25.62 -20.07
CA ALA A 9 -20.94 25.86 -21.50
C ALA A 9 -21.36 24.58 -22.25
N ALA A 10 -20.63 23.47 -22.05
CA ALA A 10 -20.97 22.18 -22.66
C ALA A 10 -22.34 21.65 -22.22
N GLN A 11 -22.76 21.93 -20.97
CA GLN A 11 -24.09 21.57 -20.49
C GLN A 11 -25.18 22.42 -21.16
N GLY A 12 -24.93 23.72 -21.35
CA GLY A 12 -25.81 24.63 -22.11
C GLY A 12 -26.00 24.22 -23.56
N GLU A 13 -24.92 23.72 -24.19
CA GLU A 13 -24.92 23.22 -25.58
C GLU A 13 -25.41 21.77 -25.73
N ARG A 14 -25.87 21.14 -24.64
CA ARG A 14 -26.30 19.72 -24.58
C ARG A 14 -25.22 18.72 -24.99
N GLN A 15 -23.95 19.11 -24.90
CA GLN A 15 -22.78 18.27 -25.16
C GLN A 15 -22.39 17.49 -23.89
N TYR A 16 -23.32 16.66 -23.41
CA TYR A 16 -23.15 15.92 -22.15
C TYR A 16 -21.89 15.03 -22.14
N GLY A 17 -21.46 14.53 -23.30
CA GLY A 17 -20.22 13.76 -23.45
C GLY A 17 -18.95 14.59 -23.16
N GLU A 18 -18.93 15.85 -23.59
CA GLU A 18 -17.81 16.75 -23.31
C GLU A 18 -17.79 17.20 -21.84
N ALA A 19 -18.95 17.54 -21.29
CA ALA A 19 -19.09 17.84 -19.86
C ALA A 19 -18.58 16.65 -19.01
N TRP A 20 -18.95 15.42 -19.36
CA TRP A 20 -18.50 14.22 -18.66
C TRP A 20 -17.00 13.95 -18.80
N ARG A 21 -16.40 14.24 -19.96
CA ARG A 21 -14.95 14.16 -20.17
C ARG A 21 -14.20 15.11 -19.24
N VAL A 22 -14.62 16.39 -19.17
CA VAL A 22 -13.98 17.40 -18.31
C VAL A 22 -14.12 17.03 -16.83
N ILE A 23 -15.27 16.48 -16.41
CA ILE A 23 -15.48 15.98 -15.05
C ILE A 23 -14.52 14.83 -14.73
N ASN A 24 -14.34 13.86 -15.64
CA ASN A 24 -13.41 12.75 -15.45
C ASN A 24 -11.96 13.22 -15.30
N GLU A 25 -11.56 14.24 -16.06
CA GLU A 25 -10.25 14.89 -15.96
C GLU A 25 -10.07 15.64 -14.63
N MET A 26 -11.10 16.39 -14.18
CA MET A 26 -11.05 17.13 -12.91
C MET A 26 -11.01 16.21 -11.69
N THR A 27 -11.74 15.09 -11.75
CA THR A 27 -11.84 14.14 -10.63
C THR A 27 -10.74 13.08 -10.64
N GLY A 28 -9.97 12.97 -11.73
CA GLY A 28 -8.95 11.94 -11.88
C GLY A 28 -9.52 10.51 -11.89
N ARG A 29 -10.79 10.33 -12.23
CA ARG A 29 -11.49 9.03 -12.22
C ARG A 29 -10.86 7.98 -13.15
N LYS A 30 -10.08 8.42 -14.15
CA LYS A 30 -9.30 7.57 -15.05
C LYS A 30 -7.78 7.60 -14.78
N ARG A 31 -7.34 7.99 -13.58
CA ARG A 31 -5.93 7.75 -13.23
C ARG A 31 -5.65 6.26 -13.27
N THR A 32 -4.60 5.89 -13.97
CA THR A 32 -4.03 4.54 -13.93
C THR A 32 -3.83 4.16 -12.46
N LYS A 33 -4.19 2.94 -12.08
CA LYS A 33 -3.97 2.48 -10.71
C LYS A 33 -2.46 2.49 -10.45
N GLU A 34 -2.02 3.39 -9.58
CA GLU A 34 -0.65 3.39 -9.08
C GLU A 34 -0.36 2.01 -8.47
N GLY A 35 0.77 1.41 -8.84
CA GLY A 35 1.14 0.05 -8.40
C GLY A 35 0.71 -1.10 -9.32
N GLN A 36 0.03 -0.86 -10.45
CA GLN A 36 -0.07 -1.88 -11.50
C GLN A 36 1.20 -1.90 -12.36
N VAL A 37 1.84 -3.06 -12.44
CA VAL A 37 2.93 -3.30 -13.38
C VAL A 37 2.35 -3.50 -14.77
N GLU A 38 2.86 -2.73 -15.72
CA GLU A 38 2.49 -2.81 -17.13
C GLU A 38 2.69 -4.24 -17.67
N GLY A 39 1.77 -4.70 -18.50
CA GLY A 39 1.80 -6.03 -19.10
C GLY A 39 0.41 -6.50 -19.51
N HIS A 40 0.29 -6.96 -20.75
CA HIS A 40 -0.96 -7.43 -21.36
C HIS A 40 -1.32 -8.85 -20.92
N SER A 41 -0.38 -9.57 -20.27
CA SER A 41 -0.60 -10.90 -19.68
C SER A 41 0.03 -11.03 -18.28
N PRO A 42 -0.39 -12.02 -17.47
CA PRO A 42 0.28 -12.35 -16.21
C PRO A 42 1.79 -12.61 -16.38
N GLU A 43 2.17 -13.32 -17.45
CA GLU A 43 3.56 -13.69 -17.74
C GLU A 43 4.40 -12.44 -18.05
N GLU A 44 3.85 -11.53 -18.86
CA GLU A 44 4.51 -10.24 -19.16
C GLU A 44 4.68 -9.38 -17.91
N ARG A 45 3.69 -9.38 -17.01
CA ARG A 45 3.81 -8.64 -15.74
C ARG A 45 4.91 -9.21 -14.86
N VAL A 46 5.05 -10.54 -14.78
CA VAL A 46 6.14 -11.19 -14.02
C VAL A 46 7.50 -10.78 -14.58
N VAL A 47 7.67 -10.84 -15.90
CA VAL A 47 8.92 -10.46 -16.57
C VAL A 47 9.23 -8.97 -16.37
N THR A 48 8.21 -8.12 -16.47
CA THR A 48 8.34 -6.67 -16.27
C THR A 48 8.74 -6.35 -14.83
N TRP A 49 8.09 -6.99 -13.86
CA TRP A 49 8.41 -6.86 -12.43
C TRP A 49 9.85 -7.30 -12.14
N PHE A 50 10.23 -8.48 -12.63
CA PHE A 50 11.57 -9.03 -12.45
C PHE A 50 12.64 -8.09 -13.02
N ASN A 51 12.47 -7.62 -14.27
CA ASN A 51 13.44 -6.75 -14.91
C ASN A 51 13.52 -5.37 -14.23
N HIS A 52 12.39 -4.83 -13.76
CA HIS A 52 12.34 -3.57 -13.03
C HIS A 52 13.20 -3.64 -11.76
N PHE A 53 12.93 -4.62 -10.89
CA PHE A 53 13.67 -4.76 -9.63
C PHE A 53 15.11 -5.22 -9.84
N ARG A 54 15.39 -6.05 -10.85
CA ARG A 54 16.77 -6.44 -11.19
C ARG A 54 17.62 -5.23 -11.58
N ARG A 55 17.04 -4.26 -12.29
CA ARG A 55 17.73 -3.00 -12.61
C ARG A 55 17.84 -2.11 -11.37
N LEU A 56 16.76 -1.96 -10.62
CA LEU A 56 16.70 -1.09 -9.45
C LEU A 56 17.68 -1.51 -8.34
N LEU A 57 17.74 -2.80 -8.02
CA LEU A 57 18.58 -3.36 -6.94
C LEU A 57 19.96 -3.80 -7.42
N GLY A 58 20.15 -3.97 -8.74
CA GLY A 58 21.41 -4.39 -9.34
C GLY A 58 22.38 -3.25 -9.64
N THR A 59 21.95 -2.01 -9.45
CA THR A 59 22.78 -0.81 -9.59
C THR A 59 22.98 -0.17 -8.23
N THR A 60 24.21 0.29 -7.93
CA THR A 60 24.46 1.11 -6.76
C THR A 60 23.59 2.37 -6.83
N ALA A 61 22.82 2.63 -5.78
CA ALA A 61 22.00 3.83 -5.72
C ALA A 61 22.89 5.08 -5.77
N GLU A 62 22.51 6.06 -6.59
CA GLU A 62 23.15 7.38 -6.59
C GLU A 62 22.48 8.23 -5.50
N GLY A 63 23.26 8.68 -4.53
CA GLY A 63 22.80 9.50 -3.41
C GLY A 63 23.61 9.27 -2.15
N ASP A 64 23.61 10.25 -1.25
CA ASP A 64 24.11 10.07 0.10
C ASP A 64 23.10 9.22 0.89
N GLU A 65 23.58 8.37 1.81
CA GLU A 65 22.71 7.72 2.78
C GLU A 65 22.07 8.80 3.66
N GLU A 66 20.82 9.13 3.38
CA GLU A 66 20.01 9.93 4.29
C GLU A 66 19.69 9.09 5.52
N GLU A 67 20.17 9.55 6.68
CA GLU A 67 19.82 8.97 7.96
C GLU A 67 18.33 9.21 8.22
N ILE A 68 17.50 8.19 7.99
CA ILE A 68 16.06 8.28 8.24
C ILE A 68 15.85 8.43 9.74
N PRO A 69 15.30 9.55 10.23
CA PRO A 69 15.07 9.72 11.66
C PRO A 69 14.07 8.66 12.13
N SER A 70 14.47 7.86 13.13
CA SER A 70 13.51 6.97 13.78
C SER A 70 12.38 7.81 14.36
N PHE A 71 11.15 7.58 13.93
CA PHE A 71 9.98 8.29 14.44
C PHE A 71 9.65 7.88 15.89
N LEU A 72 10.05 6.66 16.28
CA LEU A 72 9.81 6.08 17.60
C LEU A 72 11.11 6.04 18.42
N GLN A 73 11.63 7.22 18.76
CA GLN A 73 12.76 7.33 19.69
C GLN A 73 12.25 7.32 21.14
N ASN A 74 12.97 6.62 22.03
CA ASN A 74 12.70 6.60 23.47
C ASN A 74 11.31 6.06 23.84
N LEU A 75 10.88 4.97 23.22
CA LEU A 75 9.72 4.23 23.69
C LEU A 75 9.99 3.73 25.11
N ASN A 76 9.03 3.94 26.01
CA ASN A 76 9.05 3.33 27.35
C ASN A 76 8.65 1.85 27.27
N ILE A 77 9.39 1.10 26.45
CA ILE A 77 9.29 -0.34 26.34
C ILE A 77 10.60 -0.93 26.85
N ASP A 78 10.51 -2.07 27.53
CA ASP A 78 11.68 -2.84 27.90
C ASP A 78 12.15 -3.60 26.67
N ASP A 79 13.31 -3.22 26.14
CA ASP A 79 14.01 -3.90 25.03
C ASP A 79 15.11 -4.85 25.54
N GLY A 80 15.16 -5.08 26.86
CA GLY A 80 16.07 -6.00 27.49
C GLY A 80 15.76 -7.48 27.24
N PRO A 81 16.64 -8.38 27.71
CA PRO A 81 16.42 -9.82 27.60
C PRO A 81 15.13 -10.27 28.31
N PHE A 82 14.41 -11.19 27.67
CA PHE A 82 13.18 -11.73 28.23
C PHE A 82 13.38 -12.36 29.62
N THR A 83 12.52 -11.99 30.56
CA THR A 83 12.63 -12.37 31.97
C THR A 83 11.74 -13.57 32.33
N THR A 84 12.10 -14.25 33.43
CA THR A 84 11.28 -15.33 34.00
C THR A 84 9.91 -14.84 34.50
N SER A 85 9.82 -13.60 34.98
CA SER A 85 8.55 -12.96 35.35
C SER A 85 7.62 -12.76 34.15
N GLU A 86 8.17 -12.34 33.01
CA GLU A 86 7.39 -12.21 31.78
C GLU A 86 6.95 -13.57 31.25
N PHE A 87 7.79 -14.60 31.36
CA PHE A 87 7.41 -15.96 31.03
C PHE A 87 6.23 -16.44 31.87
N ALA A 88 6.29 -16.27 33.19
CA ALA A 88 5.21 -16.63 34.10
C ALA A 88 3.92 -15.88 33.77
N ARG A 89 4.00 -14.57 33.52
CA ARG A 89 2.87 -13.74 33.10
C ARG A 89 2.29 -14.23 31.78
N ALA A 90 3.11 -14.44 30.75
CA ALA A 90 2.66 -14.95 29.45
C ALA A 90 1.94 -16.29 29.60
N LYS A 91 2.47 -17.19 30.44
CA LYS A 91 1.85 -18.49 30.73
C LYS A 91 0.46 -18.34 31.35
N THR A 92 0.24 -17.39 32.25
CA THR A 92 -1.10 -17.11 32.82
C THR A 92 -2.08 -16.50 31.83
N MET A 93 -1.59 -15.84 30.77
CA MET A 93 -2.42 -15.22 29.74
C MET A 93 -2.81 -16.19 28.61
N LEU A 94 -2.17 -17.37 28.55
CA LEU A 94 -2.56 -18.42 27.62
C LEU A 94 -3.93 -18.98 28.05
N ARG A 95 -4.95 -18.67 27.25
CA ARG A 95 -6.27 -19.30 27.34
C ARG A 95 -6.34 -20.43 26.33
N GLU A 96 -6.66 -21.62 26.79
CA GLU A 96 -7.01 -22.76 25.94
C GLU A 96 -8.37 -22.50 25.27
N GLY A 97 -8.58 -23.06 24.08
CA GLY A 97 -9.85 -22.92 23.35
C GLY A 97 -10.09 -21.57 22.67
N LYS A 98 -9.03 -20.80 22.36
CA LYS A 98 -9.18 -19.69 21.39
C LYS A 98 -9.76 -20.27 20.10
N SER A 99 -10.83 -19.71 19.55
CA SER A 99 -11.35 -20.19 18.27
C SER A 99 -10.26 -20.08 17.20
N ALA A 100 -10.09 -21.10 16.37
CA ALA A 100 -9.29 -20.97 15.16
C ALA A 100 -9.80 -19.75 14.37
N GLY A 101 -8.88 -19.01 13.74
CA GLY A 101 -9.28 -17.96 12.82
C GLY A 101 -10.14 -18.56 11.69
N PRO A 102 -10.86 -17.73 10.91
CA PRO A 102 -11.54 -18.19 9.71
C PRO A 102 -10.56 -18.67 8.61
N ASP A 103 -9.25 -18.69 8.90
CA ASP A 103 -8.18 -19.15 8.03
C ASP A 103 -8.10 -20.69 7.92
N GLY A 104 -8.94 -21.42 8.66
CA GLY A 104 -9.04 -22.89 8.54
C GLY A 104 -7.82 -23.62 9.10
N ILE A 105 -6.97 -22.96 9.89
CA ILE A 105 -5.82 -23.58 10.51
C ILE A 105 -6.25 -24.22 11.83
N PRO A 106 -6.18 -25.56 11.97
CA PRO A 106 -6.55 -26.22 13.21
C PRO A 106 -5.57 -25.89 14.33
N GLN A 107 -6.06 -25.88 15.57
CA GLN A 107 -5.21 -25.66 16.73
C GLN A 107 -4.24 -26.85 16.88
N ARG A 108 -2.95 -26.57 17.02
CA ARG A 108 -1.93 -27.59 17.22
C ARG A 108 -2.13 -28.21 18.62
N SER A 109 -2.38 -29.52 18.66
CA SER A 109 -2.48 -30.35 19.87
C SER A 109 -1.17 -30.45 20.63
#